data_AF-A0A7C2HIK9-F1
#
_entry.id   AF-A0A7C2HIK9-F1
#
_cell.length_a   1.000
_cell.length_b   1.000
_cell.length_c   1.000
_cell.angle_alpha   90.00
_cell.angle_beta   90.00
_cell.angle_gamma   90.00
#
_symmetry.space_group_name_H-M   'P 1'
#
loop_
_entity.id
_entity.type
_entity.pdbx_description
1 polymer ?
#
loop_
_entity_poly.entity_id
_entity_poly.type
_entity_poly.pdbx_seq_one_letter_code
_entity_poly.pdbx_strand_id
1 'polypeptide(L)'
;MSAASSGRRAERRRSPRRVALEVIRRVTEDGAYSNLALRVALSRAGLSGRDAALATELAYGTLRHLPALDRVLAGLLDRPLAEAPPPALAALRLGAYQLLHTRIPPHAAVAETVGLVRQRGLVNAVLRRLAAAPPGEPSGEDDEAISLRSGLAPWAVGELRALLPPEEVELAARALGEPARVGLRVNTCRASLEQVQARLAEAGVRAERSPLHPDCLLLERGAPAELPGFAEGWFTVQDPASALVVSALEPRPGERVLDACAGPGGKAGHIACVLGPGGLLVAADASEHRAHLIRRTAERLGVTARVLVQDGRRPALRGGFDRALVDAPCSGLGSARRRPELPWRV
;
A
#
# COMPACT_ATOMS: atom_id res chain seq x y z
N MET A 1 -6.27 -33.06 -43.56
CA MET A 1 -7.47 -32.58 -42.84
C MET A 1 -7.25 -32.75 -41.35
N SER A 2 -7.65 -31.74 -40.60
CA SER A 2 -7.73 -31.67 -39.13
C SER A 2 -6.44 -31.48 -38.35
N ALA A 3 -6.02 -30.21 -38.32
CA ALA A 3 -5.24 -29.61 -37.25
C ALA A 3 -6.02 -29.69 -35.93
N ALA A 4 -5.88 -30.81 -35.23
CA ALA A 4 -6.27 -30.95 -33.83
C ALA A 4 -5.05 -30.64 -32.97
N SER A 5 -5.05 -29.48 -32.29
CA SER A 5 -4.49 -29.25 -30.94
C SER A 5 -3.91 -27.85 -30.68
N SER A 6 -3.91 -26.94 -31.65
CA SER A 6 -3.62 -25.50 -31.40
C SER A 6 -4.68 -24.79 -30.53
N GLY A 7 -5.75 -25.52 -30.14
CA GLY A 7 -6.94 -25.04 -29.45
C GLY A 7 -6.98 -25.21 -27.93
N ARG A 8 -5.85 -25.44 -27.23
CA ARG A 8 -5.80 -25.29 -25.78
C ARG A 8 -5.39 -23.86 -25.44
N ARG A 9 -6.39 -22.98 -25.37
CA ARG A 9 -6.39 -21.71 -24.62
C ARG A 9 -5.04 -20.98 -24.63
N ALA A 10 -4.87 -20.06 -25.58
CA ALA A 10 -4.18 -18.82 -25.24
C ALA A 10 -4.73 -18.34 -23.88
N GLU A 11 -3.89 -18.37 -22.85
CA GLU A 11 -4.23 -18.00 -21.48
C GLU A 11 -4.95 -16.66 -21.53
N ARG A 12 -6.26 -16.66 -21.22
CA ARG A 12 -7.02 -15.42 -21.13
C ARG A 12 -6.39 -14.59 -20.02
N ARG A 13 -5.48 -13.67 -20.38
CA ARG A 13 -5.01 -12.59 -19.49
C ARG A 13 -6.26 -12.05 -18.79
N ARG A 14 -6.28 -12.15 -17.46
CA ARG A 14 -7.44 -11.68 -16.69
C ARG A 14 -7.49 -10.17 -16.83
N SER A 15 -8.67 -9.61 -17.08
CA SER A 15 -8.79 -8.15 -17.21
C SER A 15 -8.35 -7.45 -15.92
N PRO A 16 -7.84 -6.21 -15.99
CA PRO A 16 -7.49 -5.41 -14.82
C PRO A 16 -8.61 -5.33 -13.78
N ARG A 17 -9.86 -5.18 -14.24
CA ARG A 17 -11.06 -5.14 -13.39
C ARG A 17 -11.30 -6.46 -12.66
N ARG A 18 -11.00 -7.60 -13.29
CA ARG A 18 -11.13 -8.91 -12.64
C ARG A 18 -10.08 -9.10 -11.54
N VAL A 19 -8.86 -8.61 -11.77
CA VAL A 19 -7.80 -8.58 -10.74
C VAL A 19 -8.21 -7.67 -9.60
N ALA A 20 -8.70 -6.46 -9.90
CA ALA A 20 -9.18 -5.54 -8.88
C ALA A 20 -10.32 -6.13 -8.03
N LEU A 21 -11.32 -6.75 -8.68
CA LEU A 21 -12.42 -7.42 -7.99
C LEU A 21 -11.92 -8.56 -7.07
N GLU A 22 -10.95 -9.36 -7.52
CA GLU A 22 -10.33 -10.40 -6.69
C GLU A 22 -9.67 -9.80 -5.44
N VAL A 23 -8.91 -8.71 -5.61
CA VAL A 23 -8.23 -8.04 -4.50
C VAL A 23 -9.25 -7.47 -3.51
N ILE A 24 -10.26 -6.74 -4.00
CA ILE A 24 -11.32 -6.17 -3.16
C ILE A 24 -11.95 -7.26 -2.30
N ARG A 25 -12.35 -8.39 -2.91
CA ARG A 25 -12.94 -9.53 -2.19
C ARG A 25 -12.00 -10.12 -1.15
N ARG A 26 -10.73 -10.36 -1.47
CA ARG A 26 -9.78 -10.88 -0.47
C ARG A 26 -9.60 -9.94 0.72
N VAL A 27 -9.66 -8.64 0.48
CA VAL A 27 -9.50 -7.64 1.53
C VAL A 27 -10.78 -7.53 2.37
N THR A 28 -11.96 -7.55 1.76
CA THR A 28 -13.23 -7.35 2.48
C THR A 28 -13.86 -8.62 3.03
N GLU A 29 -13.59 -9.79 2.44
CA GLU A 29 -14.13 -11.09 2.84
C GLU A 29 -13.12 -11.90 3.67
N ASP A 30 -11.85 -11.93 3.27
CA ASP A 30 -10.82 -12.80 3.90
C ASP A 30 -9.88 -12.06 4.86
N GLY A 31 -10.05 -10.74 5.04
CA GLY A 31 -9.16 -9.95 5.90
C GLY A 31 -7.72 -9.82 5.39
N ALA A 32 -7.42 -10.15 4.14
CA ALA A 32 -6.06 -10.11 3.58
C ALA A 32 -5.54 -8.67 3.42
N TYR A 33 -4.27 -8.38 3.68
CA TYR A 33 -3.71 -7.05 3.40
C TYR A 33 -3.68 -6.76 1.89
N SER A 34 -4.08 -5.55 1.50
CA SER A 34 -4.30 -5.16 0.10
C SER A 34 -3.02 -5.28 -0.74
N ASN A 35 -1.88 -4.90 -0.18
CA ASN A 35 -0.58 -4.97 -0.84
C ASN A 35 -0.12 -6.39 -1.16
N LEU A 36 -0.39 -7.34 -0.27
CA LEU A 36 -0.06 -8.75 -0.50
C LEU A 36 -1.05 -9.38 -1.49
N ALA A 37 -2.35 -9.10 -1.32
CA ALA A 37 -3.39 -9.59 -2.21
C ALA A 37 -3.18 -9.12 -3.66
N LEU A 38 -2.88 -7.83 -3.85
CA LEU A 38 -2.63 -7.23 -5.16
C LEU A 38 -1.40 -7.83 -5.84
N ARG A 39 -0.27 -7.95 -5.13
CA ARG A 39 0.96 -8.53 -5.69
C ARG A 39 0.72 -9.95 -6.19
N VAL A 40 0.07 -10.79 -5.39
CA VAL A 40 -0.25 -12.18 -5.77
C VAL A 40 -1.21 -12.21 -6.95
N ALA A 41 -2.25 -11.37 -6.96
CA ALA A 41 -3.24 -11.35 -8.02
C ALA A 41 -2.67 -10.86 -9.36
N LEU A 42 -1.82 -9.83 -9.36
CA LEU A 42 -1.12 -9.33 -10.55
C LEU A 42 -0.19 -10.38 -11.14
N SER A 43 0.66 -11.00 -10.31
CA SER A 43 1.59 -12.04 -10.73
C SER A 43 0.84 -13.24 -11.33
N ARG A 44 -0.20 -13.73 -10.65
CA ARG A 44 -1.04 -14.84 -11.15
C ARG A 44 -1.76 -14.52 -12.45
N ALA A 45 -2.09 -13.24 -12.69
CA ALA A 45 -2.76 -12.80 -13.89
C ALA A 45 -1.80 -12.49 -15.05
N GLY A 46 -0.49 -12.42 -14.79
CA GLY A 46 0.52 -11.99 -15.76
C GLY A 46 0.31 -10.55 -16.23
N LEU A 47 -0.25 -9.67 -15.38
CA LEU A 47 -0.47 -8.26 -15.71
C LEU A 47 0.77 -7.43 -15.37
N SER A 48 1.17 -6.56 -16.30
CA SER A 48 2.26 -5.61 -16.14
C SER A 48 1.91 -4.26 -16.79
N GLY A 49 2.76 -3.25 -16.58
CA GLY A 49 2.62 -1.93 -17.21
C GLY A 49 1.26 -1.28 -16.97
N ARG A 50 0.59 -0.85 -18.05
CA ARG A 50 -0.69 -0.11 -17.98
C ARG A 50 -1.82 -0.92 -17.34
N ASP A 51 -1.88 -2.21 -17.61
CA ASP A 51 -2.94 -3.09 -17.08
C ASP A 51 -2.76 -3.32 -15.57
N ALA A 52 -1.51 -3.49 -15.12
CA ALA A 52 -1.21 -3.58 -13.69
C ALA A 52 -1.49 -2.27 -12.96
N ALA A 53 -1.17 -1.13 -13.60
CA ALA A 53 -1.49 0.20 -13.06
C ALA A 53 -2.99 0.41 -12.92
N LEU A 54 -3.79 0.04 -13.94
CA LEU A 54 -5.25 0.13 -13.87
C LEU A 54 -5.82 -0.81 -12.80
N ALA A 55 -5.35 -2.05 -12.69
CA ALA A 55 -5.81 -2.98 -11.65
C ALA A 55 -5.48 -2.45 -10.25
N THR A 56 -4.31 -1.84 -10.06
CA THR A 56 -3.87 -1.23 -8.80
C THR A 56 -4.77 -0.05 -8.44
N GLU A 57 -5.00 0.86 -9.38
CA GLU A 57 -5.87 2.02 -9.20
C GLU A 57 -7.28 1.60 -8.78
N LEU A 58 -7.88 0.67 -9.51
CA LEU A 58 -9.23 0.20 -9.24
C LEU A 58 -9.32 -0.52 -7.88
N ALA A 59 -8.35 -1.36 -7.54
CA ALA A 59 -8.34 -2.08 -6.27
C ALA A 59 -8.16 -1.12 -5.08
N TYR A 60 -7.08 -0.34 -5.09
CA TYR A 60 -6.73 0.53 -3.96
C TYR A 60 -7.68 1.71 -3.85
N GLY A 61 -8.12 2.28 -4.97
CA GLY A 61 -9.10 3.33 -4.99
C GLY A 61 -10.45 2.87 -4.42
N THR A 62 -10.95 1.70 -4.83
CA THR A 62 -12.18 1.16 -4.24
C THR A 62 -12.06 0.95 -2.73
N LEU A 63 -10.94 0.39 -2.26
CA LEU A 63 -10.72 0.14 -0.83
C LEU A 63 -10.57 1.44 -0.01
N ARG A 64 -9.98 2.47 -0.61
CA ARG A 64 -9.76 3.79 0.00
C ARG A 64 -11.05 4.55 0.19
N HIS A 65 -11.96 4.46 -0.77
CA HIS A 65 -13.27 5.11 -0.71
C HIS A 65 -14.36 4.18 -0.17
N LEU A 66 -14.00 3.00 0.37
CA LEU A 66 -14.97 1.97 0.72
C LEU A 66 -16.10 2.48 1.64
N PRO A 67 -15.84 3.23 2.73
CA PRO A 67 -16.92 3.75 3.58
C PRO A 67 -17.88 4.67 2.83
N ALA A 68 -17.35 5.57 2.00
CA ALA A 68 -18.15 6.50 1.19
C ALA A 68 -18.97 5.76 0.12
N LEU A 69 -18.35 4.82 -0.58
CA LEU A 69 -19.02 4.00 -1.58
C LEU A 69 -20.15 3.17 -0.97
N ASP A 70 -19.92 2.58 0.20
CA ASP A 70 -20.93 1.80 0.92
C ASP A 70 -22.11 2.67 1.35
N ARG A 71 -21.85 3.89 1.85
CA ARG A 71 -22.91 4.84 2.22
C ARG A 71 -23.78 5.24 1.03
N VAL A 72 -23.16 5.46 -0.13
CA VAL A 72 -23.88 5.77 -1.38
C VAL A 72 -24.68 4.56 -1.86
N LEU A 73 -24.07 3.37 -1.89
CA LEU A 73 -24.73 2.14 -2.34
C LEU A 73 -25.90 1.75 -1.44
N ALA A 74 -25.78 1.94 -0.13
CA ALA A 74 -26.87 1.69 0.82
C ALA A 74 -28.11 2.56 0.52
N GLY A 75 -27.93 3.81 0.12
CA GLY A 75 -29.03 4.70 -0.29
C GLY A 75 -29.69 4.32 -1.62
N LEU A 76 -29.11 3.38 -2.36
CA LEU A 76 -29.67 2.87 -3.61
C LEU A 76 -30.35 1.51 -3.40
N LEU A 77 -30.02 0.74 -2.37
CA LEU A 77 -30.61 -0.60 -2.21
C LEU A 77 -31.88 -0.56 -1.36
N ASP A 78 -32.88 -1.36 -1.75
CA ASP A 78 -34.10 -1.53 -0.94
C ASP A 78 -33.86 -2.43 0.28
N ARG A 79 -32.77 -3.21 0.26
CA ARG A 79 -32.34 -4.10 1.35
C ARG A 79 -31.00 -3.62 1.91
N PRO A 80 -30.68 -3.93 3.18
CA PRO A 80 -29.39 -3.61 3.76
C PRO A 80 -28.22 -4.06 2.88
N LEU A 81 -27.21 -3.20 2.73
CA LEU A 81 -26.05 -3.46 1.87
C LEU A 81 -25.34 -4.78 2.21
N ALA A 82 -25.29 -5.12 3.50
CA ALA A 82 -24.67 -6.35 4.01
C ALA A 82 -25.37 -7.65 3.55
N GLU A 83 -26.64 -7.58 3.13
CA GLU A 83 -27.38 -8.73 2.59
C GLU A 83 -27.11 -8.97 1.10
N ALA A 84 -26.44 -8.03 0.41
CA ALA A 84 -26.08 -8.22 -0.98
C ALA A 84 -25.08 -9.40 -1.12
N PRO A 85 -25.25 -10.30 -2.10
CA PRO A 85 -24.33 -11.41 -2.30
C PRO A 85 -22.86 -10.92 -2.40
N PRO A 86 -21.88 -11.49 -1.69
CA PRO A 86 -20.53 -10.92 -1.60
C PRO A 86 -19.87 -10.61 -2.95
N PRO A 87 -19.96 -11.48 -3.98
CA PRO A 87 -19.45 -11.14 -5.31
C PRO A 87 -20.14 -9.92 -5.96
N ALA A 88 -21.45 -9.76 -5.73
CA ALA A 88 -22.21 -8.62 -6.23
C ALA A 88 -21.84 -7.34 -5.48
N LEU A 89 -21.70 -7.41 -4.16
CA LEU A 89 -21.29 -6.26 -3.33
C LEU A 89 -19.90 -5.74 -3.74
N ALA A 90 -18.92 -6.64 -3.91
CA ALA A 90 -17.60 -6.24 -4.38
C ALA A 90 -17.63 -5.63 -5.79
N ALA A 91 -18.50 -6.11 -6.68
CA ALA A 91 -18.69 -5.54 -8.00
C ALA A 91 -19.41 -4.18 -7.95
N LEU A 92 -20.40 -3.99 -7.08
CA LEU A 92 -21.05 -2.71 -6.84
C LEU A 92 -20.03 -1.67 -6.35
N ARG A 93 -19.20 -2.02 -5.37
CA ARG A 93 -18.11 -1.16 -4.86
C ARG A 93 -17.14 -0.77 -5.97
N LEU A 94 -16.65 -1.74 -6.74
CA LEU A 94 -15.75 -1.50 -7.89
C LEU A 94 -16.40 -0.65 -8.98
N GLY A 95 -17.68 -0.90 -9.30
CA GLY A 95 -18.42 -0.15 -10.30
C GLY A 95 -18.68 1.29 -9.88
N ALA A 96 -19.10 1.50 -8.62
CA ALA A 96 -19.32 2.81 -8.04
C ALA A 96 -18.02 3.63 -8.02
N TYR A 97 -16.90 3.02 -7.63
CA TYR A 97 -15.60 3.67 -7.70
C TYR A 97 -15.24 4.15 -9.11
N GLN A 98 -15.43 3.29 -10.11
CA GLN A 98 -15.19 3.67 -11.51
C GLN A 98 -16.07 4.85 -11.95
N LEU A 99 -17.35 4.88 -11.56
CA LEU A 99 -18.29 5.93 -11.94
C LEU A 99 -17.98 7.28 -11.27
N LEU A 100 -17.57 7.27 -10.00
CA LEU A 100 -17.46 8.48 -9.18
C LEU A 100 -16.04 9.06 -9.16
N HIS A 101 -15.01 8.23 -9.31
CA HIS A 101 -13.62 8.63 -9.05
C HIS A 101 -12.67 8.38 -10.24
N THR A 102 -13.17 7.93 -11.39
CA THR A 102 -12.33 7.71 -12.57
C THR A 102 -12.89 8.42 -13.80
N ARG A 103 -12.05 8.53 -14.84
CA ARG A 103 -12.45 9.08 -16.15
C ARG A 103 -12.98 8.01 -17.11
N ILE A 104 -13.30 6.80 -16.61
CA ILE A 104 -13.83 5.72 -17.43
C ILE A 104 -15.27 6.08 -17.84
N PRO A 105 -15.64 6.00 -19.13
CA PRO A 105 -17.00 6.30 -19.56
C PRO A 105 -18.04 5.45 -18.80
N PRO A 106 -19.16 6.03 -18.34
CA PRO A 106 -20.13 5.32 -17.50
C PRO A 106 -20.65 4.01 -18.10
N HIS A 107 -20.94 3.99 -19.41
CA HIS A 107 -21.39 2.78 -20.09
C HIS A 107 -20.36 1.65 -20.03
N ALA A 108 -19.07 1.97 -20.16
CA ALA A 108 -17.98 1.01 -20.09
C ALA A 108 -17.76 0.52 -18.65
N ALA A 109 -17.78 1.43 -17.67
CA ALA A 109 -17.68 1.09 -16.24
C ALA A 109 -18.79 0.10 -15.84
N VAL A 110 -20.03 0.36 -16.24
CA VAL A 110 -21.18 -0.51 -15.94
C VAL A 110 -21.05 -1.85 -16.67
N ALA A 111 -20.91 -1.85 -18.00
CA ALA A 111 -20.95 -3.07 -18.80
C ALA A 111 -19.83 -4.06 -18.41
N GLU A 112 -18.61 -3.56 -18.24
CA GLU A 112 -17.46 -4.36 -17.85
C GLU A 112 -17.62 -4.95 -16.45
N THR A 113 -18.10 -4.15 -15.49
CA THR A 113 -18.30 -4.59 -14.10
C THR A 113 -19.40 -5.64 -13.99
N VAL A 114 -20.52 -5.45 -14.70
CA VAL A 114 -21.62 -6.41 -14.80
C VAL A 114 -21.14 -7.74 -15.40
N GLY A 115 -20.22 -7.68 -16.37
CA GLY A 115 -19.61 -8.86 -16.98
C GLY A 115 -18.81 -9.75 -16.02
N LEU A 116 -18.37 -9.22 -14.87
CA LEU A 116 -17.51 -9.94 -13.91
C LEU A 116 -18.28 -10.89 -12.98
N VAL A 117 -19.60 -10.72 -12.86
CA VAL A 117 -20.42 -11.41 -11.85
C VAL A 117 -21.64 -12.09 -12.44
N ARG A 118 -22.24 -13.01 -11.66
CA ARG A 118 -23.48 -13.70 -12.05
C ARG A 118 -24.72 -12.86 -11.77
N GLN A 119 -24.70 -12.00 -10.75
CA GLN A 119 -25.80 -11.14 -10.33
C GLN A 119 -25.97 -9.90 -11.24
N ARG A 120 -26.05 -10.14 -12.56
CA ARG A 120 -26.00 -9.09 -13.57
C ARG A 120 -27.12 -8.06 -13.44
N GLY A 121 -28.34 -8.51 -13.17
CA GLY A 121 -29.51 -7.63 -13.05
C GLY A 121 -29.35 -6.61 -11.93
N LEU A 122 -29.03 -7.08 -10.71
CA LEU A 122 -28.81 -6.23 -9.54
C LEU A 122 -27.69 -5.21 -9.78
N VAL A 123 -26.51 -5.68 -10.20
CA VAL A 123 -25.34 -4.81 -10.38
C VAL A 123 -25.60 -3.78 -11.48
N ASN A 124 -26.21 -4.18 -12.60
CA ASN A 124 -26.52 -3.26 -13.68
C ASN A 124 -27.55 -2.20 -13.26
N ALA A 125 -28.62 -2.60 -12.57
CA ALA A 125 -29.68 -1.68 -12.15
C ALA A 125 -29.14 -0.61 -11.19
N VAL A 126 -28.39 -1.01 -10.15
CA VAL A 126 -27.84 -0.09 -9.15
C VAL A 126 -26.82 0.85 -9.77
N LEU A 127 -25.87 0.34 -10.55
CA LEU A 127 -24.83 1.18 -11.16
C LEU A 127 -25.39 2.14 -12.22
N ARG A 128 -26.42 1.74 -12.98
CA ARG A 128 -27.10 2.67 -13.91
C ARG A 128 -27.81 3.79 -13.19
N ARG A 129 -28.50 3.49 -12.09
CA ARG A 129 -29.14 4.54 -11.26
C ARG A 129 -28.10 5.49 -10.67
N LEU A 130 -26.98 4.97 -10.17
CA LEU A 130 -25.87 5.79 -9.68
C LEU A 130 -25.29 6.68 -10.80
N ALA A 131 -25.09 6.14 -11.99
CA ALA A 131 -24.58 6.90 -13.13
C ALA A 131 -25.54 8.01 -13.61
N ALA A 132 -26.85 7.82 -13.44
CA ALA A 132 -27.87 8.80 -13.82
C ALA A 132 -28.01 9.93 -12.79
N ALA A 133 -27.78 9.64 -11.52
CA ALA A 133 -27.91 10.60 -10.41
C ALA A 133 -26.75 10.40 -9.41
N PRO A 134 -25.54 10.88 -9.73
CA PRO A 134 -24.43 10.83 -8.79
C PRO A 134 -24.74 11.71 -7.57
N PRO A 135 -24.37 11.29 -6.35
CA PRO A 135 -24.56 12.10 -5.16
C PRO A 135 -23.68 13.35 -5.20
N GLY A 136 -24.14 14.43 -4.55
CA GLY A 136 -23.30 15.59 -4.26
C GLY A 136 -22.23 15.28 -3.20
N GLU A 137 -21.33 16.22 -2.97
CA GLU A 137 -20.35 16.11 -1.89
C GLU A 137 -21.08 16.16 -0.52
N PRO A 138 -20.76 15.26 0.42
CA PRO A 138 -21.34 15.29 1.77
C PRO A 138 -21.12 16.63 2.45
N SER A 139 -22.17 17.23 3.01
CA SER A 139 -22.11 18.47 3.79
C SER A 139 -21.89 18.20 5.28
N GLY A 140 -21.40 19.21 6.02
CA GLY A 140 -21.18 19.14 7.47
C GLY A 140 -19.70 19.01 7.87
N GLU A 141 -19.44 19.28 9.15
CA GLU A 141 -18.09 19.31 9.76
C GLU A 141 -17.87 18.20 10.81
N ASP A 142 -18.88 17.36 11.00
CA ASP A 142 -18.78 16.19 11.86
C ASP A 142 -17.89 15.09 11.25
N ASP A 143 -17.54 14.12 12.08
CA ASP A 143 -16.61 13.05 11.70
C ASP A 143 -17.19 12.14 10.60
N GLU A 144 -18.52 12.02 10.48
CA GLU A 144 -19.16 11.26 9.40
C GLU A 144 -19.03 11.98 8.07
N ALA A 145 -19.29 13.29 8.04
CA ALA A 145 -19.15 14.12 6.85
C ALA A 145 -17.69 14.12 6.35
N ILE A 146 -16.71 14.29 7.25
CA ILE A 146 -15.28 14.22 6.90
C ILE A 146 -14.90 12.80 6.47
N SER A 147 -15.42 11.76 7.13
CA SER A 147 -15.19 10.35 6.76
C SER A 147 -15.62 10.09 5.32
N LEU A 148 -16.81 10.54 4.92
CA LEU A 148 -17.34 10.33 3.58
C LEU A 148 -16.57 11.11 2.51
N ARG A 149 -16.03 12.29 2.83
CA ARG A 149 -15.20 13.09 1.90
C ARG A 149 -13.77 12.57 1.76
N SER A 150 -13.18 12.06 2.85
CA SER A 150 -11.77 11.63 2.89
C SER A 150 -11.57 10.14 2.63
N GLY A 151 -12.58 9.30 2.86
CA GLY A 151 -12.47 7.84 2.85
C GLY A 151 -11.89 7.24 4.14
N LEU A 152 -11.50 8.06 5.12
CA LEU A 152 -11.16 7.58 6.46
C LEU A 152 -12.41 7.14 7.22
N ALA A 153 -12.31 6.18 8.13
CA ALA A 153 -13.43 5.86 9.02
C ALA A 153 -13.60 6.95 10.10
N PRO A 154 -14.80 7.09 10.70
CA PRO A 154 -15.05 8.13 11.72
C PRO A 154 -14.07 8.10 12.89
N TRP A 155 -13.69 6.92 13.40
CA TRP A 155 -12.71 6.83 14.49
C TRP A 155 -11.35 7.43 14.12
N ALA A 156 -10.92 7.26 12.86
CA ALA A 156 -9.65 7.80 12.38
C ALA A 156 -9.70 9.33 12.26
N VAL A 157 -10.86 9.88 11.93
CA VAL A 157 -11.09 11.34 11.99
C VAL A 157 -11.05 11.83 13.44
N GLY A 158 -11.66 11.09 14.37
CA GLY A 158 -11.60 11.37 15.80
C GLY A 158 -10.17 11.41 16.35
N GLU A 159 -9.31 10.47 15.94
CA GLU A 159 -7.88 10.48 16.29
C GLU A 159 -7.15 11.72 15.76
N LEU A 160 -7.44 12.15 14.53
CA LEU A 160 -6.86 13.38 13.98
C LEU A 160 -7.32 14.61 14.77
N ARG A 161 -8.59 14.67 15.17
CA ARG A 161 -9.15 15.76 15.98
C ARG A 161 -8.52 15.85 17.37
N ALA A 162 -8.05 14.73 17.91
CA ALA A 162 -7.31 14.70 19.17
C ALA A 162 -5.85 15.22 19.02
N LEU A 163 -5.30 15.22 17.80
CA LEU A 163 -3.89 15.54 17.53
C LEU A 163 -3.67 16.90 16.87
N LEU A 164 -4.68 17.42 16.15
CA LEU A 164 -4.54 18.57 15.27
C LEU A 164 -5.55 19.68 15.62
N PRO A 165 -5.25 20.94 15.29
CA PRO A 165 -6.23 22.02 15.33
C PRO A 165 -7.45 21.71 14.47
N PRO A 166 -8.68 22.12 14.87
CA PRO A 166 -9.91 21.80 14.15
C PRO A 166 -9.88 22.12 12.65
N GLU A 167 -9.26 23.23 12.26
CA GLU A 167 -9.11 23.71 10.89
C GLU A 167 -8.19 22.83 10.02
N GLU A 168 -7.32 22.01 10.62
CA GLU A 168 -6.39 21.13 9.91
C GLU A 168 -6.93 19.69 9.77
N VAL A 169 -7.94 19.31 10.55
CA VAL A 169 -8.44 17.92 10.62
C VAL A 169 -8.89 17.41 9.26
N GLU A 170 -9.73 18.17 8.55
CA GLU A 170 -10.23 17.74 7.25
C GLU A 170 -9.10 17.70 6.20
N LEU A 171 -8.17 18.66 6.24
CA LEU A 171 -7.03 18.69 5.34
C LEU A 171 -6.14 17.44 5.54
N ALA A 172 -5.83 17.11 6.79
CA ALA A 172 -5.06 15.92 7.14
C ALA A 172 -5.81 14.63 6.77
N ALA A 173 -7.13 14.58 7.00
CA ALA A 173 -7.97 13.46 6.63
C ALA A 173 -7.95 13.23 5.11
N ARG A 174 -8.14 14.29 4.31
CA ARG A 174 -8.04 14.23 2.84
C ARG A 174 -6.65 13.79 2.40
N ALA A 175 -5.59 14.32 2.99
CA ALA A 175 -4.21 13.93 2.65
C ALA A 175 -3.92 12.46 2.94
N LEU A 176 -4.44 11.91 4.05
CA LEU A 176 -4.37 10.48 4.36
C LEU A 176 -5.26 9.63 3.45
N GLY A 177 -6.37 10.23 3.00
CA GLY A 177 -7.29 9.73 1.99
C GLY A 177 -6.68 9.66 0.59
N GLU A 178 -5.53 10.29 0.30
CA GLU A 178 -4.93 10.29 -1.05
C GLU A 178 -3.79 9.27 -1.25
N PRO A 179 -3.59 8.74 -2.48
CA PRO A 179 -2.47 7.86 -2.77
C PRO A 179 -1.12 8.49 -2.44
N ALA A 180 -0.23 7.73 -1.79
CA ALA A 180 1.14 8.17 -1.55
C ALA A 180 2.07 7.78 -2.70
N ARG A 181 2.93 8.73 -3.11
CA ARG A 181 4.09 8.45 -3.98
C ARG A 181 5.00 7.40 -3.34
N VAL A 182 5.64 6.56 -4.15
CA VAL A 182 6.53 5.52 -3.63
C VAL A 182 7.86 6.15 -3.22
N GLY A 183 8.23 6.01 -1.95
CA GLY A 183 9.53 6.44 -1.43
C GLY A 183 10.60 5.39 -1.65
N LEU A 184 11.77 5.82 -2.09
CA LEU A 184 13.00 5.04 -2.15
C LEU A 184 14.01 5.66 -1.20
N ARG A 185 14.54 4.89 -0.25
CA ARG A 185 15.74 5.29 0.49
C ARG A 185 16.97 4.74 -0.22
N VAL A 186 17.85 5.64 -0.64
CA VAL A 186 19.15 5.29 -1.22
C VAL A 186 20.03 4.65 -0.15
N ASN A 187 20.77 3.63 -0.57
CA ASN A 187 21.78 2.98 0.23
C ASN A 187 23.10 3.69 -0.03
N THR A 188 23.40 4.70 0.79
CA THR A 188 24.58 5.57 0.66
C THR A 188 25.91 4.81 0.80
N CYS A 189 25.88 3.58 1.35
CA CYS A 189 27.02 2.67 1.36
C CYS A 189 27.34 2.02 0.01
N ARG A 190 26.47 2.17 -1.00
CA ARG A 190 26.58 1.52 -2.32
C ARG A 190 26.51 2.50 -3.48
N ALA A 191 25.69 3.54 -3.35
CA ALA A 191 25.50 4.53 -4.41
C ALA A 191 25.13 5.90 -3.81
N SER A 192 25.46 6.97 -4.50
CA SER A 192 24.97 8.32 -4.18
C SER A 192 23.54 8.51 -4.69
N LEU A 193 22.85 9.50 -4.13
CA LEU A 193 21.51 9.87 -4.56
C LEU A 193 21.49 10.27 -6.05
N GLU A 194 22.49 11.02 -6.49
CA GLU A 194 22.66 11.48 -7.87
C GLU A 194 22.84 10.30 -8.83
N GLN A 195 23.65 9.30 -8.45
CA GLN A 195 23.85 8.09 -9.25
C GLN A 195 22.54 7.32 -9.42
N VAL A 196 21.77 7.13 -8.34
CA VAL A 196 20.46 6.47 -8.42
C VAL A 196 19.49 7.28 -9.27
N GLN A 197 19.40 8.59 -9.05
CA GLN A 197 18.49 9.46 -9.79
C GLN A 197 18.81 9.50 -11.29
N ALA A 198 20.09 9.60 -11.68
CA ALA A 198 20.53 9.54 -13.07
C ALA A 198 20.18 8.20 -13.71
N ARG A 199 20.45 7.09 -13.01
CA ARG A 199 20.16 5.74 -13.51
C ARG A 199 18.67 5.49 -13.72
N LEU A 200 17.82 6.04 -12.85
CA LEU A 200 16.36 6.00 -13.02
C LEU A 200 15.92 6.84 -14.24
N ALA A 201 16.50 8.02 -14.43
CA ALA A 201 16.19 8.88 -15.57
C ALA A 201 16.57 8.24 -16.91
N GLU A 202 17.73 7.55 -16.99
CA GLU A 202 18.14 6.75 -18.16
C GLU A 202 17.11 5.66 -18.51
N ALA A 203 16.47 5.07 -17.49
CA ALA A 203 15.41 4.09 -17.65
C ALA A 203 14.02 4.73 -17.91
N GLY A 204 13.95 6.05 -18.10
CA GLY A 204 12.71 6.77 -18.35
C GLY A 204 11.82 6.94 -17.11
N VAL A 205 12.37 6.79 -15.91
CA VAL A 205 11.63 6.89 -14.65
C VAL A 205 12.03 8.16 -13.91
N ARG A 206 11.07 9.07 -13.75
CA ARG A 206 11.27 10.30 -12.98
C ARG A 206 11.19 10.02 -11.48
N ALA A 207 12.23 10.46 -10.77
CA ALA A 207 12.31 10.43 -9.32
C ALA A 207 12.76 11.81 -8.82
N GLU A 208 12.06 12.35 -7.83
CA GLU A 208 12.37 13.66 -7.25
C GLU A 208 12.93 13.49 -5.86
N ARG A 209 13.76 14.43 -5.40
CA ARG A 209 14.26 14.41 -4.03
C ARG A 209 13.11 14.57 -3.05
N SER A 210 13.14 13.79 -1.97
CA SER A 210 12.17 13.95 -0.89
C SER A 210 12.47 15.24 -0.13
N PRO A 211 11.46 16.07 0.20
CA PRO A 211 11.66 17.21 1.09
C PRO A 211 11.86 16.78 2.55
N LEU A 212 11.60 15.51 2.90
CA LEU A 212 11.63 15.03 4.28
C LEU A 212 12.98 14.44 4.68
N HIS A 213 13.73 13.83 3.76
CA HIS A 213 15.00 13.17 4.10
C HIS A 213 15.98 13.25 2.92
N PRO A 214 17.26 13.62 3.16
CA PRO A 214 18.24 13.85 2.10
C PRO A 214 18.52 12.62 1.24
N ASP A 215 18.55 11.42 1.84
CA ASP A 215 18.81 10.15 1.12
C ASP A 215 17.56 9.52 0.50
N CYS A 216 16.45 10.25 0.40
CA CYS A 216 15.20 9.71 -0.14
C CYS A 216 14.81 10.34 -1.47
N LEU A 217 14.33 9.48 -2.37
CA LEU A 217 13.68 9.85 -3.63
C LEU A 217 12.20 9.48 -3.59
N LEU A 218 11.37 10.25 -4.28
CA LEU A 218 9.96 10.01 -4.50
C LEU A 218 9.74 9.68 -5.97
N LEU A 219 9.34 8.45 -6.26
CA LEU A 219 8.96 8.05 -7.61
C LEU A 219 7.68 8.76 -8.04
N GLU A 220 7.62 9.17 -9.30
CA GLU A 220 6.35 9.58 -9.90
C GLU A 220 5.45 8.35 -10.14
N ARG A 221 6.02 7.31 -10.77
CA ARG A 221 5.36 6.03 -11.10
C ARG A 221 6.40 4.91 -11.19
N GLY A 222 5.94 3.67 -11.30
CA GLY A 222 6.78 2.49 -11.58
C GLY A 222 6.77 1.45 -10.47
N ALA A 223 7.29 0.26 -10.78
CA ALA A 223 7.43 -0.85 -9.85
C ALA A 223 8.87 -0.90 -9.33
N PRO A 224 9.16 -0.52 -8.07
CA PRO A 224 10.53 -0.36 -7.60
C PRO A 224 11.42 -1.59 -7.74
N ALA A 225 10.84 -2.79 -7.64
CA ALA A 225 11.58 -4.04 -7.75
C ALA A 225 12.10 -4.32 -9.17
N GLU A 226 11.55 -3.65 -10.19
CA GLU A 226 11.93 -3.78 -11.59
C GLU A 226 12.89 -2.65 -12.04
N LEU A 227 13.17 -1.68 -11.16
CA LEU A 227 14.00 -0.53 -11.48
C LEU A 227 15.49 -0.86 -11.35
N PRO A 228 16.34 -0.28 -12.22
CA PRO A 228 17.80 -0.47 -12.13
C PRO A 228 18.33 0.04 -10.79
N GLY A 229 19.25 -0.70 -10.16
CA GLY A 229 19.78 -0.40 -8.83
C GLY A 229 19.06 -1.13 -7.69
N PHE A 230 17.85 -1.67 -7.91
CA PHE A 230 17.14 -2.40 -6.84
C PHE A 230 17.83 -3.74 -6.52
N ALA A 231 18.17 -4.52 -7.55
CA ALA A 231 18.80 -5.84 -7.39
C ALA A 231 20.24 -5.70 -6.85
N GLU A 232 20.92 -4.63 -7.25
CA GLU A 232 22.27 -4.25 -6.86
C GLU A 232 22.33 -3.63 -5.44
N GLY A 233 21.17 -3.44 -4.81
CA GLY A 233 21.10 -2.94 -3.43
C GLY A 233 21.34 -1.44 -3.29
N TRP A 234 21.26 -0.66 -4.36
CA TRP A 234 21.49 0.80 -4.34
C TRP A 234 20.39 1.56 -3.62
N PHE A 235 19.20 0.98 -3.49
CA PHE A 235 18.11 1.55 -2.70
C PHE A 235 17.15 0.47 -2.17
N THR A 236 16.25 0.89 -1.29
CA THR A 236 15.12 0.09 -0.83
C THR A 236 13.83 0.91 -0.85
N VAL A 237 12.69 0.25 -1.01
CA VAL A 237 11.39 0.90 -0.85
C VAL A 237 11.20 1.22 0.63
N GLN A 238 11.16 2.50 0.96
CA GLN A 238 10.97 2.99 2.32
C GLN A 238 10.38 4.39 2.28
N ASP A 239 9.43 4.65 3.17
CA ASP A 239 8.86 5.98 3.32
C ASP A 239 9.91 6.96 3.88
N PRO A 240 10.02 8.20 3.37
CA PRO A 240 10.97 9.17 3.90
C PRO A 240 10.83 9.43 5.40
N ALA A 241 9.61 9.40 5.94
CA ALA A 241 9.40 9.53 7.38
C ALA A 241 10.01 8.35 8.17
N SER A 242 10.04 7.15 7.57
CA SER A 242 10.74 6.00 8.17
C SER A 242 12.27 6.13 8.10
N ALA A 243 12.82 6.90 7.18
CA ALA A 243 14.25 7.18 7.14
C ALA A 243 14.64 8.17 8.26
N LEU A 244 13.81 9.18 8.51
CA LEU A 244 13.98 10.14 9.63
C LEU A 244 14.07 9.46 11.00
N VAL A 245 13.38 8.34 11.20
CA VAL A 245 13.49 7.55 12.45
C VAL A 245 14.93 7.11 12.72
N VAL A 246 15.68 6.75 11.68
CA VAL A 246 17.08 6.35 11.83
C VAL A 246 17.98 7.57 11.99
N SER A 247 17.65 8.70 11.37
CA SER A 247 18.32 9.98 11.64
C SER A 247 18.17 10.39 13.10
N ALA A 248 16.97 10.28 13.67
CA ALA A 248 16.69 10.58 15.07
C ALA A 248 17.33 9.59 16.05
N LEU A 249 17.54 8.34 15.62
CA LEU A 249 18.32 7.36 16.38
C LEU A 249 19.80 7.75 16.45
N GLU A 250 20.33 8.47 15.46
CA GLU A 250 21.73 8.91 15.36
C GLU A 250 22.79 7.80 15.57
N PRO A 251 22.68 6.62 14.91
CA PRO A 251 23.68 5.57 15.06
C PRO A 251 25.06 6.05 14.58
N ARG A 252 26.13 5.60 15.23
CA ARG A 252 27.51 5.96 14.88
C ARG A 252 28.31 4.75 14.41
N PRO A 253 29.32 4.94 13.53
CA PRO A 253 30.19 3.86 13.11
C PRO A 253 30.80 3.10 14.30
N GLY A 254 30.79 1.77 14.24
CA GLY A 254 31.32 0.92 15.31
C GLY A 254 30.38 0.64 16.50
N GLU A 255 29.25 1.35 16.62
CA GLU A 255 28.29 1.12 17.72
C GLU A 255 27.58 -0.24 17.60
N ARG A 256 27.01 -0.66 18.74
CA ARG A 256 26.12 -1.81 18.86
C ARG A 256 24.68 -1.33 18.97
N VAL A 257 23.87 -1.64 17.97
CA VAL A 257 22.47 -1.18 17.89
C VAL A 257 21.51 -2.36 17.84
N LEU A 258 20.41 -2.25 18.57
CA LEU A 258 19.27 -3.16 18.49
C LEU A 258 18.15 -2.51 17.68
N ASP A 259 17.62 -3.19 16.66
CA ASP A 259 16.31 -2.90 16.08
C ASP A 259 15.35 -4.01 16.53
N ALA A 260 14.47 -3.72 17.49
CA ALA A 260 13.67 -4.72 18.19
C ALA A 260 12.44 -5.22 17.41
N CYS A 261 12.01 -4.47 16.40
CA CYS A 261 10.84 -4.74 15.57
C CYS A 261 11.18 -4.53 14.08
N ALA A 262 12.26 -5.17 13.66
CA ALA A 262 12.98 -4.81 12.45
C ALA A 262 12.26 -5.16 11.14
N GLY A 263 11.26 -6.04 11.15
CA GLY A 263 10.62 -6.56 9.94
C GLY A 263 9.88 -5.48 9.15
N PRO A 264 10.15 -5.31 7.82
CA PRO A 264 10.84 -6.22 6.91
C PRO A 264 12.35 -5.96 6.67
N GLY A 265 12.98 -5.05 7.42
CA GLY A 265 14.42 -4.82 7.40
C GLY A 265 14.87 -3.50 6.78
N GLY A 266 13.94 -2.60 6.45
CA GLY A 266 14.26 -1.30 5.85
C GLY A 266 15.12 -0.42 6.78
N LYS A 267 14.65 -0.20 8.02
CA LYS A 267 15.37 0.61 9.03
C LYS A 267 16.65 -0.10 9.49
N ALA A 268 16.56 -1.39 9.83
CA ALA A 268 17.72 -2.25 10.05
C ALA A 268 18.81 -2.11 8.98
N GLY A 269 18.48 -2.18 7.69
CA GLY A 269 19.45 -1.99 6.62
C GLY A 269 20.07 -0.58 6.57
N HIS A 270 19.32 0.45 6.95
CA HIS A 270 19.84 1.82 7.07
C HIS A 270 20.83 1.92 8.24
N ILE A 271 20.46 1.39 9.41
CA ILE A 271 21.32 1.35 10.59
C ILE A 271 22.61 0.60 10.28
N ALA A 272 22.53 -0.60 9.69
CA ALA A 272 23.71 -1.39 9.34
C ALA A 272 24.65 -0.67 8.37
N CYS A 273 24.10 0.11 7.43
CA CYS A 273 24.92 0.95 6.55
C CYS A 273 25.70 2.00 7.36
N VAL A 274 25.05 2.73 8.26
CA VAL A 274 25.72 3.77 9.09
C VAL A 274 26.75 3.17 10.05
N LEU A 275 26.47 2.01 10.64
CA LEU A 275 27.38 1.33 11.56
C LEU A 275 28.69 0.87 10.90
N GLY A 276 28.64 0.55 9.60
CA GLY A 276 29.79 0.09 8.84
C GLY A 276 30.36 -1.27 9.32
N PRO A 277 31.54 -1.67 8.81
CA PRO A 277 32.11 -3.00 9.06
C PRO A 277 32.47 -3.30 10.52
N GLY A 278 32.73 -2.26 11.33
CA GLY A 278 33.11 -2.40 12.74
C GLY A 278 31.95 -2.40 13.72
N GLY A 279 30.73 -2.06 13.28
CA GLY A 279 29.56 -2.00 14.14
C GLY A 279 28.75 -3.30 14.16
N LEU A 280 27.85 -3.41 15.14
CA LEU A 280 26.99 -4.57 15.33
C LEU A 280 25.53 -4.15 15.30
N LEU A 281 24.81 -4.54 14.25
CA LEU A 281 23.36 -4.52 14.25
C LEU A 281 22.80 -5.87 14.69
N VAL A 282 21.96 -5.87 15.73
CA VAL A 282 21.02 -6.95 16.00
C VAL A 282 19.64 -6.52 15.53
N ALA A 283 19.08 -7.23 14.56
CA ALA A 283 17.74 -7.00 14.03
C ALA A 283 16.80 -8.13 14.49
N ALA A 284 15.82 -7.79 15.32
CA ALA A 284 14.91 -8.73 15.94
C ALA A 284 13.47 -8.56 15.45
N ASP A 285 12.72 -9.65 15.40
CA ASP A 285 11.29 -9.64 15.17
C ASP A 285 10.64 -10.90 15.78
N ALA A 286 9.40 -10.82 16.23
CA ALA A 286 8.69 -11.98 16.79
C ALA A 286 8.27 -12.97 15.70
N SER A 287 8.17 -12.53 14.44
CA SER A 287 7.75 -13.35 13.31
C SER A 287 8.94 -13.94 12.56
N GLU A 288 8.98 -15.26 12.45
CA GLU A 288 9.97 -15.98 11.65
C GLU A 288 9.94 -15.56 10.16
N HIS A 289 8.74 -15.36 9.61
CA HIS A 289 8.58 -14.85 8.25
C HIS A 289 9.22 -13.47 8.08
N ARG A 290 9.00 -12.55 9.02
CA ARG A 290 9.62 -11.21 8.98
C ARG A 290 11.14 -11.29 9.16
N ALA A 291 11.63 -12.17 10.03
CA ALA A 291 13.07 -12.43 10.15
C ALA A 291 13.69 -12.91 8.82
N HIS A 292 12.99 -13.76 8.06
CA HIS A 292 13.42 -14.14 6.72
C HIS A 292 13.48 -12.93 5.76
N LEU A 293 12.50 -12.02 5.81
CA LEU A 293 12.52 -10.79 5.02
C LEU A 293 13.68 -9.85 5.39
N ILE A 294 14.02 -9.75 6.67
CA ILE A 294 15.17 -8.96 7.14
C ILE A 294 16.45 -9.51 6.53
N ARG A 295 16.68 -10.84 6.60
CA ARG A 295 17.88 -11.48 6.02
C ARG A 295 18.00 -11.19 4.53
N ARG A 296 16.93 -11.41 3.76
CA ARG A 296 16.90 -11.11 2.31
C ARG A 296 17.18 -9.63 2.02
N THR A 297 16.63 -8.73 2.81
CA THR A 297 16.84 -7.29 2.65
C THR A 297 18.29 -6.92 2.94
N ALA A 298 18.88 -7.44 4.02
CA ALA A 298 20.27 -7.20 4.39
C ALA A 298 21.25 -7.75 3.33
N GLU A 299 21.01 -8.98 2.86
CA GLU A 299 21.78 -9.61 1.78
C GLU A 299 21.75 -8.77 0.51
N ARG A 300 20.55 -8.37 0.04
CA ARG A 300 20.41 -7.55 -1.17
C ARG A 300 21.08 -6.18 -1.03
N LEU A 301 20.93 -5.53 0.11
CA LEU A 301 21.59 -4.25 0.39
C LEU A 301 23.10 -4.40 0.61
N GLY A 302 23.57 -5.65 0.76
CA GLY A 302 24.96 -5.98 1.01
C GLY A 302 25.48 -5.38 2.31
N VAL A 303 24.67 -5.45 3.37
CA VAL A 303 24.97 -5.00 4.73
C VAL A 303 24.87 -6.18 5.69
N THR A 304 25.60 -6.13 6.80
CA THR A 304 25.62 -7.21 7.80
C THR A 304 24.63 -6.93 8.93
N ALA A 305 23.77 -7.90 9.24
CA ALA A 305 22.86 -7.85 10.38
C ALA A 305 22.79 -9.21 11.08
N ARG A 306 22.82 -9.23 12.41
CA ARG A 306 22.52 -10.42 13.22
C ARG A 306 21.02 -10.51 13.43
N VAL A 307 20.37 -11.43 12.74
CA VAL A 307 18.90 -11.56 12.76
C VAL A 307 18.45 -12.55 13.83
N LEU A 308 17.58 -12.10 14.73
CA LEU A 308 17.06 -12.88 15.85
C LEU A 308 15.53 -12.97 15.79
N VAL A 309 14.97 -14.16 15.96
CA VAL A 309 13.53 -14.32 16.19
C VAL A 309 13.29 -14.25 17.69
N GLN A 310 12.63 -13.20 18.17
CA GLN A 310 12.31 -13.04 19.59
C GLN A 310 11.09 -12.12 19.80
N ASP A 311 10.37 -12.34 20.90
CA ASP A 311 9.40 -11.37 21.40
C ASP A 311 10.14 -10.25 22.14
N GLY A 312 9.98 -9.00 21.69
CA GLY A 312 10.60 -7.83 22.30
C GLY A 312 10.21 -7.62 23.77
N ARG A 313 9.08 -8.17 24.23
CA ARG A 313 8.65 -8.15 25.64
C ARG A 313 9.41 -9.16 26.51
N ARG A 314 10.09 -10.12 25.87
CA ARG A 314 10.86 -11.20 26.51
C ARG A 314 12.21 -11.34 25.81
N PRO A 315 13.08 -10.32 25.91
CA PRO A 315 14.34 -10.30 25.16
C PRO A 315 15.24 -11.47 25.57
N ALA A 316 15.75 -12.20 24.57
CA ALA A 316 16.71 -13.29 24.77
C ALA A 316 18.11 -12.74 25.05
N LEU A 317 18.42 -11.54 24.54
CA LEU A 317 19.68 -10.85 24.77
C LEU A 317 19.58 -9.97 26.01
N ARG A 318 20.50 -10.18 26.95
CA ARG A 318 20.63 -9.37 28.18
C ARG A 318 21.82 -8.41 28.15
N GLY A 319 22.54 -8.33 27.02
CA GLY A 319 23.68 -7.45 26.85
C GLY A 319 23.28 -6.00 26.55
N GLY A 320 24.17 -5.06 26.88
CA GLY A 320 23.99 -3.64 26.54
C GLY A 320 24.14 -3.37 25.05
N PHE A 321 23.34 -2.41 24.56
CA PHE A 321 23.45 -1.79 23.26
C PHE A 321 23.68 -0.30 23.48
N ASP A 322 24.45 0.34 22.60
CA ASP A 322 24.65 1.79 22.65
C ASP A 322 23.34 2.51 22.30
N ARG A 323 22.53 1.90 21.42
CA ARG A 323 21.21 2.41 21.01
C ARG A 323 20.23 1.28 20.75
N ALA A 324 18.95 1.57 20.94
CA ALA A 324 17.87 0.66 20.60
C ALA A 324 16.75 1.40 19.87
N LEU A 325 16.27 0.82 18.77
CA LEU A 325 15.10 1.25 18.04
C LEU A 325 13.94 0.29 18.31
N VAL A 326 12.79 0.85 18.69
CA VAL A 326 11.53 0.12 18.83
C VAL A 326 10.49 0.74 17.91
N ASP A 327 10.40 0.22 16.69
CA ASP A 327 9.31 0.55 15.76
C ASP A 327 8.08 -0.30 16.11
N ALA A 328 7.38 0.11 17.17
CA ALA A 328 6.34 -0.70 17.79
C ALA A 328 5.16 -0.99 16.83
N PRO A 329 4.53 -2.18 16.92
CA PRO A 329 3.27 -2.44 16.25
C PRO A 329 2.20 -1.38 16.63
N CYS A 330 1.56 -0.76 15.65
CA CYS A 330 0.57 0.30 15.85
C CYS A 330 -0.68 0.10 14.99
N SER A 331 -1.68 0.97 15.15
CA SER A 331 -2.91 0.97 14.33
C SER A 331 -2.65 1.13 12.83
N GLY A 332 -1.50 1.71 12.47
CA GLY A 332 -1.08 1.92 11.08
C GLY A 332 -1.82 3.05 10.37
N LEU A 333 -2.56 3.90 11.10
CA LEU A 333 -3.29 5.07 10.55
C LEU A 333 -2.38 5.95 9.67
N GLY A 334 -1.17 6.27 10.12
CA GLY A 334 -0.22 7.06 9.33
C GLY A 334 0.22 6.40 8.00
N SER A 335 -0.08 5.11 7.80
CA SER A 335 0.19 4.37 6.57
C SER A 335 -1.06 4.18 5.68
N ALA A 336 -2.20 4.78 6.02
CA ALA A 336 -3.48 4.68 5.30
C ALA A 336 -3.32 4.95 3.80
N ARG A 337 -2.50 5.96 3.44
CA ARG A 337 -2.19 6.32 2.05
C ARG A 337 -1.60 5.17 1.22
N ARG A 338 -0.98 4.19 1.87
CA ARG A 338 -0.32 3.02 1.26
C ARG A 338 -1.06 1.72 1.50
N ARG A 339 -1.85 1.65 2.58
CA ARG A 339 -2.69 0.52 2.97
C ARG A 339 -4.11 1.03 3.23
N PRO A 340 -4.89 1.22 2.14
CA PRO A 340 -6.18 1.89 2.20
C PRO A 340 -7.22 1.16 3.06
N GLU A 341 -6.97 -0.10 3.40
CA GLU A 341 -7.86 -0.90 4.23
C GLU A 341 -7.72 -0.67 5.74
N LEU A 342 -6.61 -0.12 6.21
CA LEU A 342 -6.36 0.01 7.65
C LEU A 342 -7.37 0.92 8.37
N PRO A 343 -7.77 2.08 7.80
CA PRO A 343 -8.69 2.98 8.49
C PRO A 343 -10.05 2.38 8.81
N TRP A 344 -10.55 1.37 8.09
CA TRP A 344 -11.91 0.83 8.32
C TRP A 344 -11.92 -0.63 8.79
N ARG A 345 -10.74 -1.19 9.12
CA ARG A 345 -10.59 -2.57 9.61
C ARG A 345 -10.53 -2.72 11.13
N VAL A 346 -10.49 -1.61 11.85
CA VAL A 346 -10.33 -1.58 13.31
C VAL A 346 -11.61 -2.03 13.99
#